data_AF-A0A1T5J3X3-F1
#
_entry.id   AF-A0A1T5J3X3-F1
#
_cell.length_a   1.000
_cell.length_b   1.000
_cell.length_c   1.000
_cell.angle_alpha   90.00
_cell.angle_beta   90.00
_cell.angle_gamma   90.00
#
_symmetry.space_group_name_H-M   'P 1'
#
loop_
_entity.id
_entity.type
_entity.pdbx_description
1 polymer ?
#
loop_
_entity_poly.entity_id
_entity_poly.type
_entity_poly.pdbx_seq_one_letter_code
_entity_poly.pdbx_strand_id
1 'polypeptide(L)'
;MRDIDQVIRKLQLCNPDVSHQQWVVKHPGADDDGLWFFQHPTSSIEIQLESPSGDAPFLVESTGTNLRQVADSVGQAVALVLDGLGLTDSSTDVTGV
;
A
#
# COMPACT_ATOMS: atom_id res chain seq x y z
N MET A 1 16.79 2.50 7.30
CA MET A 1 15.70 2.81 6.35
C MET A 1 14.82 1.58 6.36
N ARG A 2 13.56 1.73 6.74
CA ARG A 2 12.62 0.62 6.87
C ARG A 2 12.09 0.23 5.51
N ASP A 3 11.57 -0.98 5.35
CA ASP A 3 10.97 -1.40 4.08
C ASP A 3 9.76 -0.53 3.70
N ILE A 4 8.98 -0.04 4.67
CA ILE A 4 7.86 0.87 4.39
C ILE A 4 8.32 2.19 3.75
N ASP A 5 9.49 2.70 4.14
CA ASP A 5 10.06 3.91 3.53
C ASP A 5 10.41 3.64 2.06
N GLN A 6 10.84 2.42 1.73
CA GLN A 6 11.12 1.99 0.36
C GLN A 6 9.84 1.78 -0.45
N VAL A 7 8.79 1.24 0.16
CA VAL A 7 7.46 1.10 -0.47
C VAL A 7 6.92 2.47 -0.85
N ILE A 8 6.88 3.41 0.10
CA ILE A 8 6.41 4.80 -0.13
C ILE A 8 7.20 5.44 -1.27
N ARG A 9 8.53 5.36 -1.21
CA ARG A 9 9.40 5.95 -2.25
C ARG A 9 9.10 5.37 -3.63
N LYS A 10 8.92 4.05 -3.74
CA LYS A 10 8.60 3.39 -5.01
C LYS A 10 7.21 3.76 -5.53
N LEU A 11 6.21 3.81 -4.66
CA LEU A 11 4.86 4.24 -5.02
C LEU A 11 4.87 5.67 -5.56
N GLN A 12 5.56 6.60 -4.88
CA GLN A 12 5.70 7.98 -5.35
C GLN A 12 6.43 8.12 -6.69
N LEU A 13 7.40 7.25 -6.97
CA LEU A 13 8.12 7.24 -8.25
C LEU A 13 7.26 6.71 -9.41
N CYS A 14 6.43 5.69 -9.16
CA CYS A 14 5.60 5.07 -10.19
C CYS A 14 4.25 5.77 -10.38
N ASN A 15 3.66 6.27 -9.29
CA ASN A 15 2.35 6.90 -9.25
C ASN A 15 2.38 8.06 -8.22
N PRO A 16 2.82 9.27 -8.60
CA PRO A 16 3.03 10.38 -7.68
C PRO A 16 1.74 10.88 -7.01
N ASP A 17 0.58 10.57 -7.59
CA ASP A 17 -0.74 10.91 -7.05
C ASP A 17 -1.20 9.96 -5.93
N VAL A 18 -0.46 8.89 -5.63
CA VAL A 18 -0.71 8.05 -4.46
C VAL A 18 -0.34 8.81 -3.20
N SER A 19 -1.34 9.17 -2.41
CA SER A 19 -1.16 9.72 -1.06
C SER A 19 -0.97 8.62 -0.04
N HIS A 20 -0.18 8.89 0.99
CA HIS A 20 0.01 7.99 2.13
C HIS A 20 -0.16 8.72 3.46
N GLN A 21 -0.68 8.02 4.46
CA GLN A 21 -0.80 8.52 5.83
C GLN A 21 -0.41 7.40 6.81
N GLN A 22 0.49 7.71 7.74
CA GLN A 22 0.75 6.83 8.87
C GLN A 22 -0.29 7.07 9.96
N TRP A 23 -0.80 6.01 10.58
CA TRP A 23 -1.62 6.14 11.76
C TRP A 23 -0.78 6.73 12.89
N VAL A 24 -1.14 7.95 13.33
CA VAL A 24 -0.46 8.61 14.44
C VAL A 24 -1.20 8.23 15.71
N VAL A 25 -0.55 7.43 16.55
CA VAL A 25 -1.18 7.05 17.82
C VAL A 25 -0.95 8.11 18.88
N LYS A 26 -2.00 8.37 19.66
CA LYS A 26 -2.07 9.51 20.57
C LYS A 26 -1.19 9.37 21.82
N HIS A 27 -0.67 8.17 22.14
CA HIS A 27 0.16 7.96 23.33
C HIS A 27 1.55 7.44 22.94
N PRO A 28 2.59 8.30 22.97
CA PRO A 28 3.95 7.86 22.67
C PRO A 28 4.40 6.79 23.68
N GLY A 29 4.86 5.64 23.16
CA GLY A 29 5.48 4.56 23.93
C GLY A 29 4.58 3.38 24.31
N ALA A 30 3.29 3.40 23.96
CA ALA A 30 2.36 2.30 24.24
C ALA A 30 1.67 1.72 23.00
N ASP A 31 1.69 2.44 21.89
CA ASP A 31 0.86 2.16 20.74
C ASP A 31 1.70 1.82 19.50
N ASP A 32 1.25 0.82 18.74
CA ASP A 32 1.86 0.36 17.48
C ASP A 32 1.82 1.45 16.39
N ASP A 33 2.98 2.00 16.03
CA ASP A 33 3.17 2.91 14.88
C ASP A 33 3.18 2.17 13.52
N GLY A 34 2.65 0.94 13.50
CA GLY A 34 2.83 -0.03 12.43
C GLY A 34 1.79 0.02 11.33
N LEU A 35 1.00 1.09 11.19
CA LEU A 35 -0.13 1.15 10.26
C LEU A 35 0.01 2.31 9.28
N TRP A 36 -0.09 2.01 7.98
CA TRP A 36 -0.05 2.99 6.90
C TRP A 36 -1.22 2.80 5.95
N PHE A 37 -1.81 3.91 5.53
CA PHE A 37 -2.93 3.96 4.59
C PHE A 37 -2.46 4.61 3.29
N PHE A 38 -2.92 4.05 2.17
CA PHE A 38 -2.62 4.49 0.82
C PHE A 38 -3.92 4.71 0.06
N GLN A 39 -3.99 5.83 -0.64
CA GLN A 39 -5.17 6.26 -1.40
C GLN A 39 -4.74 6.88 -2.73
N HIS A 40 -5.64 6.92 -3.69
CA HIS A 40 -5.44 7.58 -4.98
C HIS A 40 -6.68 8.40 -5.35
N PRO A 41 -6.57 9.61 -5.93
CA PRO A 41 -7.72 10.49 -6.19
C PRO A 41 -8.78 9.90 -7.14
N THR A 42 -8.41 8.92 -7.97
CA THR A 42 -9.34 8.24 -8.88
C THR A 42 -9.92 6.94 -8.31
N SER A 43 -9.50 6.53 -7.11
CA SER A 43 -9.95 5.30 -6.46
C SER A 43 -10.68 5.62 -5.16
N SER A 44 -11.84 4.99 -4.97
CA SER A 44 -12.54 5.02 -3.68
C SER A 44 -12.02 3.97 -2.69
N ILE A 45 -11.03 3.16 -3.12
CA ILE A 45 -10.42 2.13 -2.31
C ILE A 45 -9.25 2.73 -1.54
N GLU A 46 -9.13 2.34 -0.27
CA GLU A 46 -7.98 2.59 0.56
C GLU A 46 -7.29 1.25 0.82
N ILE A 47 -5.97 1.26 0.73
CA ILE A 47 -5.12 0.11 1.07
C ILE A 47 -4.39 0.39 2.37
N GLN A 48 -4.49 -0.55 3.31
CA GLN A 48 -3.80 -0.54 4.57
C GLN A 48 -2.62 -1.50 4.50
N LEU A 49 -1.42 -1.04 4.87
CA LEU A 49 -0.27 -1.87 5.19
C LEU A 49 -0.01 -1.83 6.68
N GLU A 50 0.05 -3.01 7.30
CA GLU A 50 0.42 -3.17 8.70
C GLU A 50 1.75 -3.91 8.84
N SER A 51 2.69 -3.31 9.56
CA SER A 51 3.91 -3.94 10.07
C SER A 51 4.39 -3.21 11.32
N PRO A 52 4.41 -3.84 12.51
CA PRO A 52 4.88 -3.23 13.76
C PRO A 52 6.31 -2.66 13.69
N SER A 53 7.20 -3.31 12.93
CA SER A 53 8.59 -2.85 12.73
C SER A 53 8.73 -1.85 11.57
N GLY A 54 7.71 -1.74 10.72
CA GLY A 54 7.80 -1.06 9.41
C GLY A 54 8.61 -1.84 8.36
N ASP A 55 9.01 -3.09 8.67
CA ASP A 55 9.75 -3.98 7.78
C ASP A 55 8.85 -5.14 7.30
N ALA A 56 9.16 -5.75 6.16
CA ALA A 56 8.41 -6.92 5.72
C ALA A 56 8.52 -8.09 6.74
N PRO A 57 7.48 -8.93 6.89
CA PRO A 57 6.25 -8.97 6.10
C PRO A 57 5.24 -7.88 6.48
N PHE A 58 4.45 -7.45 5.48
CA PHE A 58 3.30 -6.56 5.68
C PHE A 58 1.99 -7.32 5.57
N LEU A 59 1.07 -7.10 6.51
CA LEU A 59 -0.32 -7.46 6.33
C LEU A 59 -0.99 -6.38 5.46
N VAL A 60 -1.66 -6.80 4.39
CA VAL A 60 -2.33 -5.93 3.43
C VAL A 60 -3.84 -6.14 3.54
N GLU A 61 -4.55 -5.06 3.80
CA GLU A 61 -6.02 -5.01 3.85
C GLU A 61 -6.53 -3.89 2.94
N SER A 62 -7.79 -3.97 2.51
CA SER A 62 -8.40 -2.93 1.68
C SER A 62 -9.84 -2.67 2.11
N THR A 63 -10.35 -1.46 1.86
CA THR A 63 -11.76 -1.14 2.12
C THR A 63 -12.71 -1.80 1.11
N GLY A 64 -12.22 -2.24 -0.05
CA GLY A 64 -13.02 -2.84 -1.12
C GLY A 64 -13.28 -4.34 -0.96
N THR A 65 -12.49 -5.04 -0.14
CA THR A 65 -12.63 -6.48 0.08
C THR A 65 -12.19 -6.89 1.48
N ASN A 66 -12.84 -7.92 2.04
CA ASN A 66 -12.46 -8.52 3.33
C ASN A 66 -11.26 -9.48 3.22
N LEU A 67 -10.52 -9.45 2.10
CA LEU A 67 -9.32 -10.27 1.92
C LEU A 67 -8.14 -9.68 2.70
N ARG A 68 -7.41 -10.58 3.34
CA ARG A 68 -6.14 -10.31 4.01
C ARG A 68 -5.03 -10.97 3.22
N GLN A 69 -4.09 -10.17 2.75
CA GLN A 69 -2.92 -10.66 2.01
C GLN A 69 -1.66 -10.37 2.81
N VAL A 70 -0.60 -11.14 2.57
CA VAL A 70 0.71 -10.90 3.17
C VAL A 70 1.68 -10.56 2.05
N ALA A 71 2.41 -9.46 2.21
CA ALA A 71 3.52 -9.09 1.34
C ALA A 71 4.83 -9.39 2.06
N ASP A 72 5.55 -10.40 1.58
CA ASP A 72 6.82 -10.84 2.17
C ASP A 72 8.02 -9.97 1.73
N SER A 73 7.78 -8.93 0.95
CA SER A 73 8.83 -8.02 0.48
C SER A 73 8.28 -6.66 0.06
N VAL A 74 9.17 -5.67 -0.03
CA VAL A 74 8.88 -4.34 -0.60
C VAL A 74 8.22 -4.46 -1.99
N GLY A 75 8.70 -5.37 -2.84
CA GLY A 75 8.18 -5.51 -4.21
C GLY A 75 6.73 -6.00 -4.22
N GLN A 76 6.41 -7.00 -3.39
CA GLN A 76 5.04 -7.48 -3.25
C GLN A 76 4.12 -6.43 -2.64
N ALA A 77 4.58 -5.69 -1.63
CA ALA A 77 3.79 -4.63 -1.00
C ALA A 77 3.41 -3.54 -2.02
N VAL A 78 4.36 -3.10 -2.84
CA VAL A 78 4.09 -2.14 -3.93
C VAL A 78 3.09 -2.71 -4.93
N ALA A 79 3.27 -3.96 -5.36
CA ALA A 79 2.36 -4.59 -6.33
C ALA A 79 0.92 -4.68 -5.80
N LEU A 80 0.75 -5.11 -4.54
CA LEU A 80 -0.57 -5.22 -3.92
C LEU A 80 -1.25 -3.86 -3.68
N VAL A 81 -0.48 -2.82 -3.33
CA VAL A 81 -1.04 -1.47 -3.19
C VAL A 81 -1.52 -0.95 -4.55
N LEU A 82 -0.72 -1.09 -5.60
CA LEU A 82 -1.12 -0.64 -6.94
C LEU A 82 -2.32 -1.42 -7.48
N ASP A 83 -2.33 -2.74 -7.29
CA ASP A 83 -3.44 -3.61 -7.70
C ASP A 83 -4.73 -3.25 -6.95
N GLY A 84 -4.65 -3.12 -5.63
CA GLY A 84 -5.78 -2.76 -4.80
C GLY A 84 -6.35 -1.36 -5.08
N LEU A 85 -5.51 -0.41 -5.51
CA LEU A 85 -5.94 0.91 -5.95
C LEU A 85 -6.46 0.93 -7.40
N GLY A 86 -6.37 -0.18 -8.13
CA GLY A 86 -6.76 -0.26 -9.55
C GLY A 86 -5.80 0.48 -10.48
N LEU A 87 -4.53 0.62 -10.07
CA LEU A 87 -3.46 1.31 -10.81
C LEU A 87 -2.52 0.34 -11.53
N THR A 88 -2.77 -0.97 -11.43
CA THR A 88 -2.17 -1.94 -12.33
C THR A 88 -2.81 -1.76 -13.70
N ASP A 89 -1.99 -1.38 -14.66
CA ASP A 89 -2.43 -1.16 -16.03
C ASP A 89 -3.12 -2.43 -16.55
N SER A 90 -4.43 -2.32 -16.77
CA SER A 90 -5.19 -3.32 -17.51
C SER A 90 -4.91 -3.16 -19.01
N SER A 91 -3.65 -3.01 -19.43
CA SER A 91 -3.30 -3.13 -20.86
C SER A 91 -3.28 -4.60 -21.23
N THR A 92 -4.48 -5.17 -21.33
CA THR A 92 -4.79 -6.17 -22.34
C THR A 92 -6.07 -5.72 -23.04
N ASP A 93 -6.03 -4.55 -23.68
CA ASP A 93 -6.79 -4.34 -24.90
C ASP A 93 -5.79 -4.09 -26.03
N VAL A 94 -5.42 -5.17 -26.70
CA VAL A 94 -4.97 -5.13 -28.09
C VAL A 94 -6.01 -5.86 -28.92
N THR A 95 -7.13 -5.19 -29.17
CA THR A 95 -8.06 -5.63 -30.20
C THR A 95 -7.55 -5.18 -31.57
N GLY A 96 -7.24 -6.15 -32.45
CA GLY A 96 -7.46 -6.03 -33.90
C GLY A 96 -6.26 -5.65 -34.79
N VAL A 97 -5.76 -6.64 -35.56
CA VAL A 97 -5.98 -6.79 -37.02
C VAL A 97 -5.76 -8.25 -37.39
#